data_AF-A0AAE0AHI1-F1
#
_entry.id   AF-A0AAE0AHI1-F1
#
_cell.length_a   1.000
_cell.length_b   1.000
_cell.length_c   1.000
_cell.angle_alpha   90.00
_cell.angle_beta   90.00
_cell.angle_gamma   90.00
#
_symmetry.space_group_name_H-M   'P 1'
#
loop_
_entity.id
_entity.type
_entity.pdbx_description
1 polymer ?
#
loop_
_entity_poly.entity_id
_entity_poly.type
_entity_poly.pdbx_seq_one_letter_code
_entity_poly.pdbx_strand_id
1 'polypeptide(L)'
;MGDTLFVIISDANTAEKVLKTHDIDFASKYELDPSQKFLYKGCSFINAPYSLYWRFMKKICVTKLFTSSQLQRFTHVREEERTKLLKSLIERSEAREPCDLSKELKALKSLLIYRRTMGNRSSSLSSSRDYNYSVEAMEMRGLIRNIIECGKKYAVIEVFGTLRRFDLFENGKRIETAFLGYDQRLEQIIH
;
A
#
# COMPACT_ATOMS: atom_id res chain seq x y z
N MET A 1 27.59 5.26 3.89
CA MET A 1 26.99 5.93 2.71
C MET A 1 25.92 6.84 3.29
N GLY A 2 26.23 8.15 3.37
CA GLY A 2 25.51 9.11 4.21
C GLY A 2 26.09 9.27 5.62
N ASP A 3 25.77 10.40 6.27
CA ASP A 3 26.09 10.71 7.68
C ASP A 3 25.39 9.75 8.68
N THR A 4 24.52 8.87 8.20
CA THR A 4 23.75 7.92 9.00
C THR A 4 24.41 6.53 9.00
N LEU A 5 24.57 5.94 10.18
CA LEU A 5 25.07 4.57 10.35
C LEU A 5 23.95 3.55 10.07
N PHE A 6 24.22 2.59 9.19
CA PHE A 6 23.33 1.46 8.92
C PHE A 6 24.03 0.15 9.26
N VAL A 7 23.31 -0.76 9.93
CA VAL A 7 23.77 -2.12 10.21
C VAL A 7 22.97 -3.09 9.34
N ILE A 8 23.67 -3.90 8.55
CA ILE A 8 23.04 -4.90 7.68
C ILE A 8 23.15 -6.25 8.37
N ILE A 9 22.01 -6.86 8.66
CA ILE A 9 21.94 -8.20 9.23
C ILE A 9 21.67 -9.18 8.09
N SER A 10 22.65 -10.02 7.78
CA SER A 10 22.59 -10.97 6.67
C SER A 10 22.57 -12.44 7.09
N ASP A 11 22.50 -12.73 8.39
CA ASP A 11 22.44 -14.10 8.91
C ASP A 11 21.16 -14.35 9.73
N ALA A 12 20.66 -15.58 9.69
CA ALA A 12 19.40 -15.96 10.31
C ALA A 12 19.45 -15.94 11.85
N ASN A 13 20.59 -16.28 12.45
CA ASN A 13 20.73 -16.35 13.91
C ASN A 13 20.70 -14.94 14.53
N THR A 14 21.41 -13.99 13.93
CA THR A 14 21.39 -12.59 14.35
C THR A 14 20.04 -11.95 14.02
N ALA A 15 19.43 -12.28 12.88
CA ALA A 15 18.08 -11.82 12.57
C ALA A 15 17.06 -12.30 13.60
N GLU A 16 17.17 -13.54 14.09
CA GLU A 16 16.31 -14.06 15.16
C GLU A 16 16.53 -13.28 16.48
N LYS A 17 17.78 -13.04 16.87
CA LYS A 17 18.09 -12.24 18.07
C LYS A 17 17.47 -10.85 17.99
N VAL A 18 17.58 -10.18 16.84
CA VAL A 18 17.08 -8.82 16.65
C VAL A 18 15.55 -8.77 16.54
N LEU A 19 14.93 -9.73 15.84
CA LEU A 19 13.50 -9.71 15.53
C LEU A 19 12.62 -10.44 16.55
N LYS A 20 13.20 -11.25 17.45
CA LYS A 20 12.47 -11.96 18.51
C LYS A 20 12.97 -11.66 19.91
N THR A 21 14.29 -11.78 20.15
CA THR A 21 14.85 -11.63 21.51
C THR A 21 14.89 -10.17 21.95
N HIS A 22 15.27 -9.29 21.02
CA HIS A 22 15.37 -7.84 21.21
C HIS A 22 14.34 -7.10 20.35
N ASP A 23 13.19 -7.72 20.10
CA ASP A 23 12.19 -7.21 19.15
C ASP A 23 11.69 -5.82 19.51
N ILE A 24 11.50 -5.54 20.81
CA ILE A 24 11.09 -4.23 21.33
C ILE A 24 12.17 -3.15 21.10
N ASP A 25 13.44 -3.50 21.32
CA ASP A 25 14.57 -2.56 21.19
C ASP A 25 14.72 -2.08 19.73
N PHE A 26 14.39 -2.96 18.77
CA PHE A 26 14.44 -2.70 17.33
C PHE A 26 13.06 -2.51 16.68
N ALA A 27 11.98 -2.35 17.47
CA ALA A 27 10.61 -2.25 16.96
C ALA A 27 10.33 -0.93 16.25
N SER A 28 11.03 0.14 16.63
CA SER A 28 10.88 1.46 16.03
C SER A 28 11.50 1.49 14.63
N LYS A 29 10.74 1.94 13.64
CA LYS A 29 11.24 2.11 12.28
C LYS A 29 12.10 3.37 12.20
N TYR A 30 13.11 3.34 11.33
CA TYR A 30 13.85 4.55 10.96
C TYR A 30 12.88 5.59 10.43
N GLU A 31 12.72 6.68 11.18
CA GLU A 31 11.93 7.81 10.75
C GLU A 31 12.80 8.59 9.79
N LEU A 32 12.51 8.41 8.50
CA LEU A 32 12.97 9.32 7.47
C LEU A 32 12.54 10.74 7.91
N ASP A 33 13.29 11.77 7.56
CA ASP A 33 12.90 13.18 7.65
C ASP A 33 12.09 13.72 6.43
N PRO A 34 10.94 13.15 6.02
CA PRO A 34 9.84 13.89 5.40
C PRO A 34 8.80 14.25 6.45
N SER A 35 9.12 14.08 7.74
CA SER A 35 8.17 14.24 8.84
C SER A 35 7.61 15.67 8.95
N GLN A 36 8.17 16.67 8.26
CA GLN A 36 7.56 18.00 8.17
C GLN A 36 6.50 18.15 7.07
N LYS A 37 6.48 17.27 6.06
CA LYS A 37 5.54 17.34 4.91
C LYS A 37 4.63 16.13 4.75
N PHE A 38 4.76 15.13 5.61
CA PHE A 38 3.85 13.99 5.62
C PHE A 38 2.57 14.37 6.37
N LEU A 39 1.43 14.42 5.68
CA LEU A 39 0.15 14.88 6.25
C LEU A 39 -0.28 14.12 7.52
N TYR A 40 0.15 12.85 7.68
CA TYR A 40 -0.14 12.05 8.87
C TYR A 40 1.06 11.85 9.81
N LYS A 41 1.95 12.84 9.93
CA LYS A 41 3.10 12.75 10.86
C LYS A 41 2.65 12.28 12.24
N GLY A 42 3.27 11.23 12.78
CA GLY A 42 2.93 10.65 14.09
C GLY A 42 1.59 9.90 14.17
N CYS A 43 0.70 10.09 13.20
CA CYS A 43 -0.60 9.41 13.10
C CYS A 43 -0.59 8.27 12.04
N SER A 44 0.47 8.13 11.27
CA SER A 44 0.61 7.03 10.31
C SER A 44 0.97 5.73 11.01
N PHE A 45 0.04 4.77 11.05
CA PHE A 45 0.31 3.43 11.60
C PHE A 45 1.50 2.72 10.92
N ILE A 46 1.81 3.02 9.66
CA ILE A 46 2.84 2.32 8.89
C ILE A 46 4.26 2.71 9.34
N ASN A 47 4.49 3.99 9.66
CA ASN A 47 5.81 4.52 9.99
C ASN A 47 5.91 5.08 11.42
N ALA A 48 4.86 4.97 12.23
CA ALA A 48 4.90 5.44 13.61
C ALA A 48 5.97 4.68 14.42
N PRO A 49 6.70 5.39 15.32
CA PRO A 49 7.61 4.75 16.27
C PRO A 49 6.84 3.81 17.20
N TYR A 50 7.55 2.84 17.76
CA TYR A 50 6.94 1.89 18.69
C TYR A 50 6.38 2.64 19.90
N SER A 51 5.06 2.59 20.06
CA SER A 51 4.30 3.39 21.02
C SER A 51 3.00 2.69 21.39
N LEU A 52 2.32 3.19 22.42
CA LEU A 52 0.98 2.71 22.80
C LEU A 52 -0.01 2.84 21.62
N TYR A 53 0.07 3.92 20.85
CA TYR A 53 -0.74 4.14 19.65
C TYR A 53 -0.48 3.05 18.60
N TRP A 54 0.79 2.79 18.27
CA TRP A 54 1.14 1.77 17.29
C TRP A 54 0.66 0.38 17.70
N ARG A 55 0.85 0.01 18.98
CA ARG A 55 0.37 -1.27 19.54
C ARG A 55 -1.15 -1.39 19.46
N PHE A 56 -1.87 -0.31 19.78
CA PHE A 56 -3.32 -0.26 19.69
C PHE A 56 -3.82 -0.45 18.26
N MET A 57 -3.27 0.30 17.30
CA MET A 57 -3.61 0.17 15.88
C MET A 57 -3.29 -1.24 15.34
N LYS A 58 -2.11 -1.80 15.68
CA LYS A 58 -1.76 -3.18 15.31
C LYS A 58 -2.76 -4.17 15.85
N LYS A 59 -3.17 -4.02 17.12
CA LYS A 59 -4.17 -4.88 17.76
C LYS A 59 -5.51 -4.80 17.01
N ILE A 60 -5.99 -3.62 16.65
CA ILE A 60 -7.21 -3.46 15.84
C ILE A 60 -7.07 -4.18 14.50
N CYS A 61 -5.99 -3.93 13.75
CA CYS A 61 -5.78 -4.56 12.45
C CYS A 61 -5.82 -6.09 12.55
N VAL A 62 -5.07 -6.68 13.47
CA VAL A 62 -4.99 -8.14 13.61
C VAL A 62 -6.31 -8.74 14.12
N THR A 63 -6.96 -8.10 15.09
CA THR A 63 -8.14 -8.66 15.76
C THR A 63 -9.48 -8.32 15.11
N LYS A 64 -9.53 -7.33 14.21
CA LYS A 64 -10.77 -6.88 13.56
C LYS A 64 -10.73 -6.93 12.04
N LEU A 65 -9.59 -6.65 11.39
CA LEU A 65 -9.50 -6.57 9.93
C LEU A 65 -8.95 -7.85 9.29
N PHE A 66 -7.96 -8.46 9.94
CA PHE A 66 -7.22 -9.62 9.43
C PHE A 66 -7.54 -10.93 10.15
N THR A 67 -8.68 -11.01 10.85
CA THR A 67 -9.12 -12.28 11.42
C THR A 67 -9.48 -13.30 10.34
N SER A 68 -9.31 -14.58 10.64
CA SER A 68 -9.69 -15.68 9.76
C SER A 68 -11.16 -15.59 9.33
N SER A 69 -12.06 -15.26 10.25
CA SER A 69 -13.49 -15.07 9.98
C SER A 69 -13.75 -13.95 8.97
N GLN A 70 -13.09 -12.80 9.12
CA GLN A 70 -13.24 -11.69 8.17
C GLN A 70 -12.61 -12.04 6.82
N LEU A 71 -11.44 -12.69 6.81
CA LEU A 71 -10.83 -13.21 5.59
C LEU A 71 -11.77 -14.18 4.84
N GLN A 72 -12.47 -15.05 5.56
CA GLN A 72 -13.44 -15.99 4.99
C GLN A 72 -14.69 -15.30 4.42
N ARG A 73 -15.18 -14.20 5.01
CA ARG A 73 -16.33 -13.46 4.47
C ARG A 73 -16.09 -12.89 3.07
N PHE A 74 -14.83 -12.67 2.69
CA PHE A 74 -14.46 -12.16 1.37
C PHE A 74 -14.03 -13.26 0.39
N THR A 75 -14.19 -14.55 0.73
CA THR A 75 -13.85 -15.64 -0.20
C THR A 75 -14.68 -15.57 -1.47
N HIS A 76 -15.99 -15.32 -1.34
CA HIS A 76 -16.88 -15.16 -2.49
C HIS A 76 -16.41 -14.06 -3.44
N VAL A 77 -16.03 -12.88 -2.92
CA VAL A 77 -15.50 -11.77 -3.73
C VAL A 77 -14.23 -12.18 -4.48
N ARG A 78 -13.34 -12.93 -3.82
CA ARG A 78 -12.11 -13.43 -4.45
C ARG A 78 -12.40 -14.44 -5.55
N GLU A 79 -13.36 -15.33 -5.33
CA GLU A 79 -13.75 -16.33 -6.32
C GLU A 79 -14.46 -15.70 -7.51
N GLU A 80 -15.34 -14.73 -7.27
CA GLU A 80 -16.02 -13.95 -8.30
C GLU A 80 -15.01 -13.26 -9.22
N GLU A 81 -14.09 -12.47 -8.65
CA GLU A 81 -13.09 -11.72 -9.42
C GLU A 81 -12.05 -12.62 -10.11
N ARG A 82 -11.69 -13.76 -9.50
CA ARG A 82 -10.85 -14.77 -10.14
C ARG A 82 -11.54 -15.39 -11.35
N THR A 83 -12.82 -15.77 -11.21
CA THR A 83 -13.59 -16.41 -12.29
C THR A 83 -13.76 -15.46 -13.47
N LYS A 84 -14.04 -14.20 -13.15
CA LYS A 84 -14.04 -13.07 -14.07
C LYS A 84 -12.75 -12.94 -14.87
N LEU A 85 -11.60 -12.88 -14.18
CA LEU A 85 -10.30 -12.81 -14.84
C LEU A 85 -10.03 -14.03 -15.74
N LEU A 86 -10.35 -15.24 -15.27
CA LEU A 86 -10.15 -16.47 -16.05
C LEU A 86 -10.96 -16.47 -17.34
N LYS A 87 -12.24 -16.05 -17.30
CA LYS A 87 -13.07 -15.92 -18.50
C LYS A 87 -12.45 -14.97 -19.52
N SER A 88 -12.00 -13.79 -19.07
CA SER A 88 -11.33 -12.82 -19.95
C SER A 88 -10.05 -13.40 -20.56
N LEU A 89 -9.24 -14.12 -19.78
CA LEU A 89 -8.02 -14.74 -20.30
C LEU A 89 -8.31 -15.83 -21.34
N ILE A 90 -9.37 -16.61 -21.15
CA ILE A 90 -9.82 -17.63 -22.12
C ILE A 90 -10.25 -16.96 -23.42
N GLU A 91 -11.12 -15.95 -23.35
CA GLU A 91 -11.60 -15.20 -24.53
C GLU A 91 -10.43 -14.59 -25.33
N ARG A 92 -9.45 -13.99 -24.64
CA ARG A 92 -8.26 -13.42 -25.28
C ARG A 92 -7.34 -14.48 -25.87
N SER A 93 -7.24 -15.64 -25.22
CA SER A 93 -6.51 -16.79 -25.76
C SER A 93 -7.15 -17.31 -27.04
N GLU A 94 -8.48 -17.39 -27.09
CA GLU A 94 -9.23 -17.78 -28.29
C GLU A 94 -9.04 -16.78 -29.43
N ALA A 95 -9.03 -15.49 -29.11
CA ALA A 95 -8.71 -14.40 -30.05
C ALA A 95 -7.22 -14.30 -30.44
N ARG A 96 -6.34 -15.13 -29.84
CA ARG A 96 -4.87 -15.10 -29.99
C ARG A 96 -4.24 -13.74 -29.68
N GLU A 97 -4.83 -13.01 -28.72
CA GLU A 97 -4.33 -11.71 -28.30
C GLU A 97 -3.26 -11.83 -27.21
N PRO A 98 -2.14 -11.10 -27.33
CA PRO A 98 -1.12 -11.09 -26.28
C PRO A 98 -1.64 -10.39 -25.01
N CYS A 99 -1.46 -11.04 -23.86
CA CYS A 99 -1.86 -10.53 -22.55
C CYS A 99 -0.67 -10.36 -21.61
N ASP A 100 -0.60 -9.22 -20.92
CA ASP A 100 0.34 -9.00 -19.82
C ASP A 100 -0.28 -9.43 -18.48
N LEU A 101 0.00 -10.68 -18.09
CA LEU A 101 -0.48 -11.25 -16.83
C LEU A 101 -0.03 -10.44 -15.60
N SER A 102 1.11 -9.74 -15.67
CA SER A 102 1.57 -8.91 -14.54
C SER A 102 0.66 -7.71 -14.34
N LYS A 103 0.15 -7.10 -15.42
CA LYS A 103 -0.82 -5.99 -15.32
C LYS A 103 -2.15 -6.48 -14.77
N GLU A 104 -2.64 -7.60 -15.29
CA GLU A 104 -3.91 -8.18 -14.84
C GLU A 104 -3.90 -8.57 -13.36
N LEU A 105 -2.88 -9.31 -12.92
CA LEU A 105 -2.78 -9.72 -11.53
C LEU A 105 -2.63 -8.55 -10.57
N LYS A 106 -1.89 -7.49 -10.97
CA LYS A 106 -1.78 -6.29 -10.14
C LYS A 106 -3.13 -5.57 -10.02
N ALA A 107 -3.91 -5.53 -11.09
CA ALA A 107 -5.20 -4.87 -11.08
C ALA A 107 -6.25 -5.69 -10.29
N LEU A 108 -6.26 -7.01 -10.45
CA LEU A 108 -7.04 -7.93 -9.60
C LEU A 108 -6.75 -7.71 -8.11
N LYS A 109 -5.47 -7.67 -7.72
CA LYS A 109 -5.08 -7.42 -6.32
C LYS A 109 -5.63 -6.09 -5.79
N SER A 110 -5.53 -5.02 -6.58
CA SER A 110 -6.05 -3.70 -6.19
C SER A 110 -7.56 -3.71 -6.04
N LEU A 111 -8.28 -4.37 -6.93
CA LEU A 111 -9.74 -4.51 -6.83
C LEU A 111 -10.17 -5.32 -5.61
N LEU A 112 -9.47 -6.42 -5.31
CA LEU A 112 -9.75 -7.21 -4.12
C LEU A 112 -9.52 -6.42 -2.84
N ILE A 113 -8.46 -5.62 -2.77
CA ILE A 113 -8.21 -4.73 -1.63
C ILE A 113 -9.33 -3.69 -1.54
N TYR A 114 -9.67 -3.04 -2.66
CA TYR A 114 -10.70 -2.00 -2.71
C TYR A 114 -12.09 -2.52 -2.28
N ARG A 115 -12.54 -3.66 -2.85
CA ARG A 115 -13.81 -4.30 -2.47
C ARG A 115 -13.82 -4.77 -1.01
N ARG A 116 -12.65 -5.16 -0.48
CA ARG A 116 -12.51 -5.55 0.92
C ARG A 116 -12.60 -4.34 1.86
N THR A 117 -12.05 -3.19 1.47
CA THR A 117 -12.02 -1.97 2.31
C THR A 117 -13.32 -1.16 2.21
N MET A 118 -13.90 -1.04 1.01
CA MET A 118 -15.11 -0.23 0.75
C MET A 118 -16.41 -1.03 0.86
N GLY A 119 -16.30 -2.34 1.09
CA GLY A 119 -17.43 -3.25 1.11
C GLY A 119 -18.01 -3.48 -0.29
N ASN A 120 -19.16 -4.15 -0.35
CA ASN A 120 -19.82 -4.55 -1.60
C ASN A 120 -20.54 -3.37 -2.30
N ARG A 121 -20.19 -2.12 -1.98
CA ARG A 121 -20.85 -0.89 -2.48
C ARG A 121 -20.42 -0.48 -3.89
N SER A 122 -19.56 -1.25 -4.56
CA SER A 122 -19.29 -1.02 -5.99
C SER A 122 -20.55 -1.35 -6.80
N SER A 123 -21.36 -0.34 -7.07
CA SER A 123 -22.44 -0.36 -8.04
C SER A 123 -21.95 -0.87 -9.38
N SER A 124 -22.62 -1.91 -9.89
CA SER A 124 -22.77 -2.27 -11.30
C SER A 124 -21.57 -1.95 -12.21
N LEU A 125 -20.77 -3.00 -12.44
CA LEU A 125 -19.86 -3.09 -13.56
C LEU A 125 -20.65 -2.86 -14.86
N SER A 126 -20.37 -1.77 -15.55
CA SER A 126 -20.90 -1.50 -16.88
C SER A 126 -20.37 -2.54 -17.86
N SER A 127 -21.31 -3.23 -18.50
CA SER A 127 -21.09 -4.24 -19.54
C SER A 127 -20.43 -3.63 -20.77
N SER A 128 -19.10 -3.58 -20.82
CA SER A 128 -18.38 -3.29 -22.07
C SER A 128 -17.09 -4.08 -22.15
N ARG A 129 -16.66 -4.36 -23.39
CA ARG A 129 -15.62 -5.35 -23.79
C ARG A 129 -14.23 -5.13 -23.21
N ASP A 130 -14.00 -4.01 -22.53
CA ASP A 130 -12.79 -3.75 -21.77
C ASP A 130 -13.07 -4.00 -20.29
N TYR A 131 -12.29 -4.90 -19.68
CA TYR A 131 -12.28 -5.16 -18.23
C TYR A 131 -11.85 -3.88 -17.48
N ASN A 132 -12.74 -2.90 -17.40
CA ASN A 132 -12.52 -1.69 -16.64
C ASN A 132 -12.80 -2.04 -15.19
N TYR A 133 -11.71 -2.36 -14.46
CA TYR A 133 -11.68 -2.27 -13.01
C TYR A 133 -12.41 -0.99 -12.57
N SER A 134 -13.12 -1.03 -11.43
CA SER A 134 -13.84 0.14 -10.95
C SER A 134 -12.92 1.36 -11.00
N VAL A 135 -13.36 2.42 -11.69
CA VAL A 135 -12.54 3.61 -11.97
C VAL A 135 -11.94 4.12 -10.66
N GLU A 136 -12.70 4.04 -9.59
CA GLU A 136 -12.31 4.40 -8.22
C GLU A 136 -11.15 3.53 -7.69
N ALA A 137 -11.17 2.22 -7.95
CA ALA A 137 -10.08 1.33 -7.51
C ALA A 137 -8.79 1.61 -8.29
N MET A 138 -8.90 1.96 -9.58
CA MET A 138 -7.75 2.36 -10.39
C MET A 138 -7.17 3.70 -9.93
N GLU A 139 -8.02 4.69 -9.67
CA GLU A 139 -7.62 6.00 -9.16
C GLU A 139 -6.94 5.87 -7.79
N MET A 140 -7.54 5.16 -6.85
CA MET A 140 -6.99 4.94 -5.51
C MET A 140 -5.65 4.18 -5.58
N ARG A 141 -5.55 3.18 -6.45
CA ARG A 141 -4.27 2.50 -6.75
C ARG A 141 -3.24 3.46 -7.35
N GLY A 142 -3.65 4.38 -8.21
CA GLY A 142 -2.80 5.41 -8.81
C GLY A 142 -2.19 6.33 -7.76
N LEU A 143 -3.03 6.85 -6.85
CA LEU A 143 -2.59 7.68 -5.72
C LEU A 143 -1.62 6.92 -4.80
N ILE A 144 -1.95 5.70 -4.40
CA ILE A 144 -1.08 4.86 -3.56
C ILE A 144 0.27 4.59 -4.26
N ARG A 145 0.26 4.31 -5.57
CA ARG A 145 1.48 4.09 -6.33
C ARG A 145 2.36 5.33 -6.35
N ASN A 146 1.77 6.50 -6.58
CA ASN A 146 2.48 7.77 -6.56
C ASN A 146 3.11 8.05 -5.19
N ILE A 147 2.38 7.81 -4.10
CA ILE A 147 2.89 7.92 -2.73
C ILE A 147 4.11 7.01 -2.51
N ILE A 148 4.00 5.72 -2.89
CA ILE A 148 5.10 4.76 -2.72
C ILE A 148 6.32 5.14 -3.57
N GLU A 149 6.11 5.54 -4.83
CA GLU A 149 7.20 5.85 -5.75
C GLU A 149 7.94 7.14 -5.32
N CYS A 150 7.19 8.18 -4.96
CA CYS A 150 7.80 9.42 -4.48
C CYS A 150 8.46 9.20 -3.10
N GLY A 151 7.83 8.41 -2.22
CA GLY A 151 8.42 8.05 -0.92
C GLY A 151 9.74 7.30 -1.05
N LYS A 152 9.87 6.37 -2.02
CA LYS A 152 11.14 5.70 -2.32
C LYS A 152 12.22 6.68 -2.80
N LYS A 153 11.88 7.58 -3.74
CA LYS A 153 12.81 8.61 -4.24
C LYS A 153 13.27 9.53 -3.12
N TYR A 154 12.34 9.92 -2.24
CA TYR A 154 12.64 10.74 -1.07
C TYR A 154 13.55 10.03 -0.07
N ALA A 155 13.29 8.75 0.21
CA ALA A 155 14.12 7.95 1.10
C ALA A 155 15.58 7.85 0.63
N VAL A 156 15.80 7.75 -0.69
CA VAL A 156 17.15 7.73 -1.26
C VAL A 156 17.86 9.09 -1.07
N ILE A 157 17.15 10.21 -1.23
CA ILE A 157 17.72 11.56 -1.04
C ILE A 157 18.19 11.77 0.40
N GLU A 158 17.46 11.22 1.38
CA GLU A 158 17.84 11.33 2.80
C GLU A 158 19.09 10.54 3.18
N VAL A 159 19.32 9.40 2.55
CA VAL A 159 20.56 8.63 2.74
C VAL A 159 21.78 9.47 2.32
N PHE A 160 21.62 10.43 1.41
CA PHE A 160 22.68 11.36 1.01
C PHE A 160 22.47 12.73 1.67
N GLY A 161 22.85 12.84 2.95
CA GLY A 161 22.57 13.97 3.84
C GLY A 161 22.82 15.39 3.29
N THR A 162 23.76 15.58 2.36
CA THR A 162 24.01 16.88 1.70
C THR A 162 22.86 17.34 0.78
N LEU A 163 22.06 16.40 0.26
CA LEU A 163 20.91 16.67 -0.62
C LEU A 163 19.59 16.84 0.15
N ARG A 164 19.57 16.59 1.47
CA ARG A 164 18.38 16.73 2.34
C ARG A 164 17.76 18.13 2.31
N ARG A 165 18.56 19.17 2.09
CA ARG A 165 18.09 20.57 2.06
C ARG A 165 17.36 20.96 0.78
N PHE A 166 17.49 20.17 -0.28
CA PHE A 166 16.90 20.48 -1.57
C PHE A 166 15.83 19.46 -1.92
N ASP A 167 14.58 19.91 -1.99
CA ASP A 167 13.50 19.13 -2.61
C ASP A 167 13.69 19.16 -4.15
N LEU A 168 14.80 18.57 -4.62
CA LEU A 168 15.36 18.70 -5.98
C LEU A 168 14.39 18.32 -7.10
N PHE A 169 13.28 17.65 -6.76
CA PHE A 169 12.29 17.15 -7.71
C PHE A 169 10.85 17.42 -7.26
N GLU A 170 10.66 18.30 -6.27
CA GLU A 170 9.36 18.56 -5.63
C GLU A 170 8.62 17.29 -5.19
N ASN A 171 9.37 16.22 -4.88
CA ASN A 171 8.79 14.94 -4.49
C ASN A 171 7.99 15.10 -3.20
N GLY A 172 8.38 16.03 -2.31
CA GLY A 172 7.61 16.37 -1.12
C GLY A 172 6.21 16.89 -1.45
N LYS A 173 6.10 17.88 -2.35
CA LYS A 173 4.80 18.43 -2.78
C LYS A 173 3.94 17.38 -3.48
N ARG A 174 4.54 16.55 -4.33
CA ARG A 174 3.83 15.46 -5.03
C ARG A 174 3.27 14.43 -4.07
N ILE A 175 4.00 14.10 -3.01
CA ILE A 175 3.53 13.21 -1.94
C ILE A 175 2.34 13.83 -1.21
N GLU A 176 2.45 15.11 -0.84
CA GLU A 176 1.39 15.84 -0.16
C GLU A 176 0.10 15.92 -0.99
N THR A 177 0.20 16.28 -2.27
CA THR A 177 -0.95 16.30 -3.18
C THR A 177 -1.58 14.91 -3.35
N ALA A 178 -0.76 13.85 -3.41
CA ALA A 178 -1.27 12.49 -3.51
C ALA A 178 -1.99 12.03 -2.22
N PHE A 179 -1.52 12.47 -1.05
CA PHE A 179 -2.23 12.22 0.21
C PHE A 179 -3.54 13.00 0.32
N LEU A 180 -3.56 14.29 -0.05
CA LEU A 180 -4.80 15.08 -0.09
C LEU A 180 -5.85 14.45 -1.00
N GLY A 181 -5.44 14.03 -2.21
CA GLY A 181 -6.34 13.31 -3.13
C GLY A 181 -6.82 11.98 -2.56
N TYR A 182 -5.99 11.28 -1.78
CA TYR A 182 -6.37 10.04 -1.11
C TYR A 182 -7.39 10.29 0.02
N ASP A 183 -7.16 11.30 0.86
CA ASP A 183 -8.08 11.71 1.93
C ASP A 183 -9.44 12.14 1.39
N GLN A 184 -9.45 13.00 0.37
CA GLN A 184 -10.68 13.47 -0.26
C GLN A 184 -11.53 12.29 -0.79
N ARG A 185 -10.88 11.26 -1.36
CA ARG A 185 -11.57 10.04 -1.80
C ARG A 185 -12.09 9.21 -0.64
N LEU A 186 -11.34 9.10 0.46
CA LEU A 186 -11.83 8.40 1.65
C LEU A 186 -13.03 9.11 2.27
N GLU A 187 -12.99 10.44 2.38
CA GLU A 187 -14.10 11.25 2.91
C GLU A 187 -15.38 11.05 2.09
N GLN A 188 -15.27 11.04 0.75
CA GLN A 188 -16.39 10.74 -0.15
C GLN A 188 -17.02 9.36 0.04
N ILE A 189 -16.29 8.40 0.61
CA ILE A 189 -16.78 7.02 0.82
C ILE A 189 -17.31 6.83 2.24
N ILE A 190 -16.77 7.58 3.20
CA ILE A 190 -17.21 7.56 4.60
C ILE A 190 -18.55 8.26 4.77
N HIS A 191 -18.80 9.32 3.99
CA HIS A 191 -20.07 10.06 3.93
C HIS A 191 -21.01 9.50 2.86
#